data_AF-A0AAE7ZW56-F1
#
_entry.id   AF-A0AAE7ZW56-F1
#
_cell.length_a   1.000
_cell.length_b   1.000
_cell.length_c   1.000
_cell.angle_alpha   90.00
_cell.angle_beta   90.00
_cell.angle_gamma   90.00
#
_symmetry.space_group_name_H-M   'P 1'
#
loop_
_entity.id
_entity.type
_entity.pdbx_description
1 polymer ?
#
loop_
_entity_poly.entity_id
_entity_poly.type
_entity_poly.pdbx_seq_one_letter_code
_entity_poly.pdbx_strand_id
1 'polypeptide(L)'
;MERSGNFYKAIRLGYILISILIGCMAYNSLYEWQEIEALELGNKKIDELRKEINNINIQMIKFSLLGETILEWNDKDIEHYHARRMAMDSMLCRFKVTYPAERIDSVRSLLAYIIHSGFISGYQNRYGDNLKPPTNVYHRMTA
;
A
#
# COMPACT_ATOMS: atom_id res chain seq x y z
N MET A 1 75.64 11.59 13.25
CA MET A 1 74.41 12.37 12.96
C MET A 1 73.36 11.60 12.14
N GLU A 2 73.77 10.72 11.22
CA GLU A 2 72.88 10.01 10.27
C GLU A 2 71.83 9.06 10.90
N ARG A 3 72.16 8.43 12.04
CA ARG A 3 71.26 7.50 12.76
C ARG A 3 69.98 8.15 13.30
N SER A 4 70.04 9.44 13.65
CA SER A 4 68.88 10.19 14.18
C SER A 4 67.86 10.54 13.09
N GLY A 5 68.31 10.81 11.86
CA GLY A 5 67.44 11.13 10.73
C GLY A 5 66.59 9.96 10.25
N ASN A 6 67.12 8.73 10.34
CA ASN A 6 66.38 7.53 9.97
C ASN A 6 65.26 7.20 10.98
N PHE A 7 65.46 7.50 12.26
CA PHE A 7 64.46 7.29 13.31
C PHE A 7 63.25 8.21 13.12
N TYR A 8 63.49 9.50 12.83
CA TYR A 8 62.44 10.46 12.51
C TYR A 8 61.65 10.07 11.25
N LYS A 9 62.34 9.57 10.20
CA LYS A 9 61.69 9.07 8.98
C LYS A 9 60.78 7.86 9.26
N ALA A 10 61.21 6.92 10.10
CA ALA A 10 60.41 5.75 10.48
C ALA A 10 59.14 6.14 11.26
N ILE A 11 59.28 7.07 12.22
CA ILE A 11 58.15 7.61 12.97
C ILE A 11 57.15 8.31 12.03
N ARG A 12 57.66 9.14 11.11
CA ARG A 12 56.83 9.84 10.12
C ARG A 12 56.04 8.87 9.23
N LEU A 13 56.67 7.79 8.77
CA LEU A 13 56.00 6.73 8.00
C LEU A 13 54.91 6.04 8.80
N GLY A 14 55.14 5.78 10.10
CA GLY A 14 54.13 5.22 10.99
C GLY A 14 52.88 6.08 11.09
N TYR A 15 53.04 7.40 11.29
CA TYR A 15 51.90 8.32 11.34
C TYR A 15 51.14 8.41 10.00
N ILE A 16 51.86 8.35 8.88
CA ILE A 16 51.23 8.31 7.55
C ILE A 16 50.41 7.03 7.41
N LEU A 17 50.95 5.87 7.81
CA LEU A 17 50.26 4.59 7.74
C LEU A 17 48.99 4.57 8.61
N ILE A 18 49.09 5.06 9.84
CA ILE A 18 47.94 5.15 10.76
C ILE A 18 46.86 6.06 10.18
N SER A 19 47.24 7.19 9.60
CA SER A 19 46.29 8.13 8.98
C SER A 19 45.55 7.49 7.80
N ILE A 20 46.26 6.71 6.98
CA ILE A 20 45.65 5.95 5.88
C ILE A 20 44.67 4.91 6.41
N LEU A 21 45.04 4.15 7.44
CA LEU A 21 44.16 3.13 8.03
C LEU A 21 42.87 3.74 8.59
N ILE A 22 42.98 4.87 9.31
CA ILE A 22 41.81 5.59 9.82
C ILE A 22 40.93 6.08 8.67
N GLY A 23 41.54 6.61 7.60
CA GLY A 23 40.82 7.03 6.40
C GLY A 23 40.06 5.86 5.75
N CYS A 24 40.68 4.69 5.62
CA CYS A 24 40.03 3.50 5.10
C CYS A 24 38.87 3.03 5.98
N MET A 25 39.03 3.04 7.31
CA MET A 25 37.95 2.68 8.23
C MET A 25 36.78 3.66 8.13
N ALA A 26 37.07 4.96 8.10
CA ALA A 26 36.06 6.00 7.96
C ALA A 26 35.32 5.91 6.62
N TYR A 27 36.03 5.64 5.52
CA TYR A 27 35.43 5.47 4.20
C TYR A 27 34.46 4.28 4.16
N ASN A 28 34.87 3.11 4.66
CA ASN A 28 34.00 1.93 4.71
C ASN A 28 32.77 2.19 5.58
N SER A 29 32.95 2.81 6.76
CA SER A 29 31.84 3.14 7.65
C SER A 29 30.84 4.12 7.01
N LEU A 30 31.32 5.13 6.27
CA LEU A 30 30.46 6.05 5.54
C LEU A 30 29.70 5.36 4.39
N TYR A 31 30.37 4.45 3.68
CA TYR A 31 29.74 3.66 2.64
C TYR A 31 28.62 2.77 3.21
N GLU A 32 28.88 2.06 4.30
CA GLU A 32 27.88 1.23 5.00
C GLU A 32 26.70 2.08 5.49
N TRP A 33 26.95 3.27 6.04
CA TRP A 33 25.89 4.19 6.46
C TRP A 33 24.98 4.61 5.30
N GLN A 34 25.56 4.93 4.13
CA GLN A 34 24.77 5.27 2.95
C GLN A 34 23.94 4.09 2.44
N GLU A 35 24.49 2.87 2.52
CA GLU A 35 23.76 1.65 2.14
C GLU A 35 22.58 1.38 3.09
N ILE A 36 22.78 1.54 4.40
CA ILE A 36 21.73 1.41 5.41
C ILE A 36 20.63 2.46 5.19
N GLU A 37 20.98 3.71 4.90
CA GLU A 37 20.02 4.77 4.64
C GLU A 37 19.17 4.49 3.37
N ALA A 38 19.80 3.96 2.32
CA ALA A 38 19.09 3.53 1.11
C ALA A 38 18.13 2.36 1.39
N LEU A 39 18.53 1.40 2.22
CA LEU A 39 17.69 0.28 2.66
C LEU A 39 16.53 0.76 3.54
N GLU A 40 16.76 1.71 4.45
CA GLU A 40 15.73 2.29 5.31
C GLU A 40 14.66 3.03 4.50
N LEU A 41 15.08 3.81 3.49
CA LEU A 41 14.16 4.46 2.57
C LEU A 41 13.30 3.44 1.80
N GLY A 42 13.91 2.34 1.34
CA GLY A 42 13.21 1.23 0.72
C GLY A 42 12.17 0.59 1.65
N ASN A 43 12.56 0.31 2.90
CA ASN A 43 11.67 -0.25 3.93
C ASN A 43 10.51 0.68 4.27
N LYS A 44 10.75 1.98 4.38
CA LYS A 44 9.69 2.98 4.61
C LYS A 44 8.66 2.96 3.48
N LYS A 45 9.12 2.89 2.23
CA LYS A 45 8.22 2.78 1.07
C LYS A 45 7.41 1.49 1.09
N ILE A 46 8.01 0.37 1.51
CA ILE A 46 7.29 -0.91 1.67
C ILE A 46 6.23 -0.80 2.79
N ASP A 47 6.53 -0.15 3.91
CA ASP A 47 5.58 0.04 5.00
C ASP A 47 4.40 0.93 4.59
N GLU A 48 4.66 2.02 3.86
CA GLU A 48 3.63 2.87 3.28
C GLU A 48 2.70 2.08 2.35
N LEU A 49 3.28 1.27 1.45
CA LEU A 49 2.51 0.39 0.57
C LEU A 49 1.66 -0.63 1.35
N ARG A 50 2.21 -1.24 2.41
CA ARG A 50 1.47 -2.17 3.27
C ARG A 50 0.29 -1.50 3.94
N LYS A 51 0.46 -0.29 4.47
CA LYS A 51 -0.63 0.51 5.06
C LYS A 51 -1.70 0.81 4.04
N GLU A 52 -1.29 1.16 2.81
CA GLU A 52 -2.21 1.48 1.74
C GLU A 52 -3.06 0.27 1.31
N ILE A 53 -2.43 -0.90 1.15
CA ILE A 53 -3.09 -2.17 0.87
C ILE A 53 -4.05 -2.56 2.01
N ASN A 54 -3.58 -2.46 3.25
CA ASN A 54 -4.41 -2.81 4.41
C ASN A 54 -5.65 -1.90 4.52
N ASN A 55 -5.49 -0.60 4.25
CA ASN A 55 -6.62 0.31 4.19
C ASN A 55 -7.63 -0.09 3.11
N ILE A 56 -7.18 -0.46 1.91
CA ILE A 56 -8.09 -0.97 0.86
C ILE A 56 -8.82 -2.23 1.32
N ASN A 57 -8.10 -3.20 1.90
CA ASN A 57 -8.72 -4.44 2.38
C ASN A 57 -9.79 -4.16 3.44
N ILE A 58 -9.52 -3.26 4.40
CA ILE A 58 -10.51 -2.85 5.41
C ILE A 58 -11.71 -2.16 4.76
N GLN A 59 -11.49 -1.27 3.78
CA GLN A 59 -12.59 -0.61 3.06
C GLN A 59 -13.43 -1.61 2.27
N MET A 60 -12.79 -2.57 1.60
CA MET A 60 -13.45 -3.63 0.85
C MET A 60 -14.29 -4.54 1.77
N ILE A 61 -13.76 -4.93 2.92
CA ILE A 61 -14.51 -5.72 3.92
C ILE A 61 -15.73 -4.94 4.42
N LYS A 62 -15.54 -3.66 4.80
CA LYS A 62 -16.66 -2.80 5.24
C LYS A 62 -17.71 -2.64 4.15
N PHE A 63 -17.29 -2.55 2.90
CA PHE A 63 -18.18 -2.43 1.77
C PHE A 63 -18.95 -3.74 1.49
N SER A 64 -18.28 -4.88 1.60
CA SER A 64 -18.92 -6.20 1.51
C SER A 64 -19.98 -6.37 2.60
N LEU A 65 -19.66 -5.99 3.83
CA LEU A 65 -20.59 -6.06 4.97
C LEU A 65 -21.79 -5.13 4.78
N LEU A 66 -21.57 -3.93 4.23
CA LEU A 66 -22.66 -3.00 3.93
C LEU A 66 -23.66 -3.63 2.94
N GLY A 67 -23.17 -4.39 1.96
CA GLY A 67 -23.99 -5.12 0.99
C GLY A 67 -24.96 -6.16 1.59
N GLU A 68 -24.72 -6.62 2.83
CA GLU A 68 -25.61 -7.56 3.52
C GLU A 68 -26.91 -6.89 4.02
N THR A 69 -26.89 -5.57 4.26
CA THR A 69 -28.04 -4.80 4.77
C THR A 69 -28.79 -4.04 3.67
N ILE A 70 -28.45 -4.30 2.40
CA ILE A 70 -28.88 -3.53 1.22
C ILE A 70 -30.39 -3.41 1.02
N LEU A 71 -31.17 -4.34 1.60
CA LEU A 71 -32.63 -4.34 1.54
C LEU A 71 -33.32 -3.47 2.61
N GLU A 72 -32.58 -3.03 3.62
CA GLU A 72 -33.09 -2.15 4.70
C GLU A 72 -32.75 -0.67 4.45
N TRP A 73 -32.01 -0.39 3.37
CA TRP A 73 -31.52 0.95 3.07
C TRP A 73 -32.64 1.92 2.72
N ASN A 74 -32.57 3.11 3.30
CA ASN A 74 -33.31 4.29 2.87
C ASN A 74 -32.42 5.20 1.99
N ASP A 75 -32.94 6.33 1.51
CA ASP A 75 -32.18 7.24 0.64
C ASP A 75 -30.88 7.77 1.30
N LYS A 76 -30.81 7.94 2.63
CA LYS A 76 -29.56 8.33 3.32
C LYS A 76 -28.52 7.21 3.32
N ASP A 77 -28.95 5.96 3.44
CA ASP A 77 -28.04 4.81 3.40
C ASP A 77 -27.45 4.63 1.99
N ILE A 78 -28.25 4.92 0.95
CA ILE A 78 -27.80 4.97 -0.44
C ILE A 78 -26.75 6.07 -0.64
N GLU A 79 -26.97 7.27 -0.10
CA GLU A 79 -25.95 8.34 -0.16
C GLU A 79 -24.67 7.96 0.58
N HIS A 80 -24.78 7.33 1.76
CA HIS A 80 -23.63 6.86 2.52
C HIS A 80 -22.83 5.80 1.74
N TYR A 81 -23.54 4.89 1.06
CA TYR A 81 -22.96 3.90 0.17
C TYR A 81 -22.22 4.55 -1.02
N HIS A 82 -22.82 5.52 -1.70
CA HIS A 82 -22.17 6.23 -2.81
C HIS A 82 -20.90 6.94 -2.36
N ALA A 83 -20.93 7.63 -1.21
CA ALA A 83 -19.73 8.27 -0.65
C ALA A 83 -18.61 7.25 -0.38
N ARG A 84 -18.96 6.07 0.15
CA ARG A 84 -18.00 4.99 0.41
C ARG A 84 -17.43 4.40 -0.87
N ARG A 85 -18.27 4.23 -1.90
CA ARG A 85 -17.87 3.73 -3.21
C ARG A 85 -16.93 4.71 -3.93
N MET A 86 -17.26 6.00 -3.92
CA MET A 86 -16.41 7.06 -4.48
C MET A 86 -15.04 7.12 -3.79
N ALA A 87 -15.00 6.93 -2.46
CA ALA A 87 -13.74 6.85 -1.72
C ALA A 87 -12.90 5.63 -2.15
N MET A 88 -13.53 4.49 -2.40
CA MET A 88 -12.84 3.28 -2.87
C MET A 88 -12.36 3.38 -4.31
N ASP A 89 -13.16 3.97 -5.21
CA ASP A 89 -12.76 4.26 -6.58
C ASP A 89 -11.59 5.26 -6.64
N SER A 90 -11.60 6.28 -5.78
CA SER A 90 -10.48 7.21 -5.63
C SER A 90 -9.21 6.50 -5.14
N MET A 91 -9.31 5.55 -4.22
CA MET A 91 -8.16 4.75 -3.77
C MET A 91 -7.64 3.87 -4.91
N LEU A 92 -8.53 3.18 -5.64
CA LEU A 92 -8.16 2.34 -6.79
C LEU A 92 -7.50 3.15 -7.91
N CYS A 93 -7.95 4.39 -8.14
CA CYS A 93 -7.34 5.30 -9.12
C CYS A 93 -5.88 5.60 -8.76
N ARG A 94 -5.58 5.85 -7.47
CA ARG A 94 -4.21 6.11 -7.00
C ARG A 94 -3.29 4.89 -7.19
N PHE A 95 -3.82 3.68 -7.00
CA PHE A 95 -3.06 2.44 -7.24
C PHE A 95 -2.76 2.19 -8.72
N LYS A 96 -3.55 2.74 -9.65
CA LYS A 96 -3.33 2.60 -11.11
C LYS A 96 -1.99 3.17 -11.56
N VAL A 97 -1.43 4.09 -10.78
CA VAL A 97 -0.11 4.68 -11.04
C VAL A 97 1.02 3.75 -10.59
N THR A 98 0.77 2.87 -9.62
CA THR A 98 1.79 2.04 -8.96
C THR A 98 1.75 0.57 -9.38
N TYR A 99 0.60 0.06 -9.84
CA TYR A 99 0.40 -1.36 -10.18
C TYR A 99 -0.14 -1.54 -11.61
N PRO A 100 0.20 -2.67 -12.27
CA PRO A 100 -0.34 -2.99 -13.59
C PRO A 100 -1.87 -3.10 -13.56
N ALA A 101 -2.52 -2.62 -14.62
CA ALA A 101 -3.97 -2.49 -14.72
C ALA A 101 -4.73 -3.79 -14.41
N GLU A 102 -4.16 -4.94 -14.79
CA GLU A 102 -4.74 -6.27 -14.59
C GLU A 102 -5.12 -6.56 -13.12
N ARG A 103 -4.28 -6.13 -12.16
CA ARG A 103 -4.51 -6.35 -10.72
C ARG A 103 -5.66 -5.49 -10.20
N ILE A 104 -5.80 -4.29 -10.74
CA ILE A 104 -6.83 -3.32 -10.37
C ILE A 104 -8.17 -3.72 -10.99
N ASP A 105 -8.15 -4.21 -12.22
CA ASP A 105 -9.34 -4.71 -12.91
C ASP A 105 -9.90 -5.96 -12.21
N SER A 106 -9.03 -6.80 -11.66
CA SER A 106 -9.43 -7.94 -10.82
C SER A 106 -10.14 -7.49 -9.53
N VAL A 107 -9.63 -6.46 -8.86
CA VAL A 107 -10.26 -5.89 -7.66
C VAL A 107 -11.59 -5.21 -7.99
N ARG A 108 -11.68 -4.49 -9.11
CA ARG A 108 -12.93 -3.90 -9.59
C ARG A 108 -13.97 -4.96 -9.95
N SER A 109 -13.56 -6.04 -10.59
CA SER A 109 -14.43 -7.17 -10.92
C SER A 109 -14.96 -7.83 -9.64
N LEU A 110 -14.10 -8.06 -8.65
CA LEU A 110 -14.52 -8.57 -7.34
C LEU A 110 -15.51 -7.64 -6.64
N LEU A 111 -15.27 -6.32 -6.72
CA LEU A 111 -16.16 -5.33 -6.13
C LEU A 111 -17.56 -5.36 -6.79
N ALA A 112 -17.61 -5.37 -8.12
CA ALA A 112 -18.85 -5.49 -8.86
C ALA A 112 -19.58 -6.80 -8.54
N TYR A 113 -18.83 -7.89 -8.41
CA TYR A 113 -19.36 -9.19 -8.02
C TYR A 113 -19.98 -9.17 -6.62
N ILE A 114 -19.32 -8.58 -5.61
CA ILE A 114 -19.82 -8.48 -4.23
C ILE A 114 -21.12 -7.68 -4.18
N ILE A 115 -21.22 -6.57 -4.93
CA ILE A 115 -22.45 -5.76 -5.01
C ILE A 115 -23.57 -6.57 -5.65
N HIS A 116 -23.28 -7.24 -6.76
CA HIS A 116 -24.25 -8.02 -7.50
C HIS A 116 -24.76 -9.21 -6.68
N SER A 117 -23.85 -9.97 -6.07
CA SER A 117 -24.18 -11.16 -5.29
C SER A 117 -24.86 -10.79 -3.96
N GLY A 118 -24.41 -9.75 -3.26
CA GLY A 118 -25.03 -9.27 -2.03
C GLY A 118 -26.46 -8.76 -2.26
N PHE A 119 -26.68 -8.02 -3.35
CA PHE A 119 -28.02 -7.56 -3.73
C PHE A 119 -28.96 -8.72 -4.09
N ILE A 120 -28.50 -9.67 -4.92
CA ILE A 120 -29.32 -10.83 -5.32
C ILE A 120 -29.62 -11.72 -4.11
N SER A 121 -28.61 -12.05 -3.31
CA SER A 121 -28.75 -12.91 -2.13
C SER A 121 -29.68 -12.29 -1.09
N GLY A 122 -29.52 -11.00 -0.79
CA GLY A 122 -30.44 -10.28 0.07
C GLY A 122 -31.86 -10.36 -0.48
N TYR A 123 -32.06 -9.99 -1.74
CA TYR A 123 -33.37 -9.96 -2.37
C TYR A 123 -34.10 -11.32 -2.33
N GLN A 124 -33.40 -12.40 -2.66
CA GLN A 124 -33.94 -13.76 -2.63
C GLN A 124 -34.31 -14.21 -1.20
N ASN A 125 -33.51 -13.87 -0.20
CA ASN A 125 -33.81 -14.19 1.21
C ASN A 125 -35.10 -13.52 1.71
N ARG A 126 -35.39 -12.28 1.26
CA ARG A 126 -36.58 -11.53 1.70
C ARG A 126 -37.85 -11.87 0.90
N TYR A 127 -37.73 -12.07 -0.41
CA TYR A 127 -38.89 -12.19 -1.31
C TYR A 127 -39.06 -13.60 -1.91
N GLY A 128 -38.16 -14.53 -1.59
CA GLY A 128 -38.13 -15.89 -2.14
C GLY A 128 -37.52 -15.98 -3.54
N ASP A 129 -37.01 -17.17 -3.89
CA ASP A 129 -36.20 -17.42 -5.10
C ASP A 129 -36.92 -17.15 -6.44
N ASN A 130 -38.24 -16.98 -6.40
CA ASN A 130 -39.10 -16.86 -7.58
C ASN A 130 -39.26 -15.42 -8.08
N LEU A 131 -38.75 -14.41 -7.36
CA LEU A 131 -38.86 -13.00 -7.73
C LEU A 131 -37.53 -12.44 -8.22
N LYS A 132 -37.53 -11.81 -9.40
CA LYS A 132 -36.37 -11.05 -9.89
C LYS A 132 -36.31 -9.68 -9.21
N PRO A 133 -35.11 -9.17 -8.86
CA PRO A 133 -34.94 -7.84 -8.30
C PRO A 133 -35.37 -6.73 -9.27
N PRO A 134 -35.93 -5.61 -8.75
CA PRO A 134 -36.30 -4.47 -9.58
C PRO A 134 -35.06 -3.75 -10.12
N THR A 135 -34.99 -3.60 -11.45
CA THR A 135 -33.80 -3.12 -12.18
C THR A 135 -33.46 -1.66 -11.90
N ASN A 136 -34.44 -0.84 -11.48
CA ASN A 136 -34.23 0.56 -11.12
C ASN A 136 -33.43 0.74 -9.82
N VAL A 137 -33.64 -0.12 -8.83
CA VAL A 137 -32.89 -0.12 -7.56
C VAL A 137 -31.46 -0.59 -7.82
N TYR A 138 -31.31 -1.63 -8.64
CA TYR A 138 -29.99 -2.11 -9.06
C TYR A 138 -29.21 -1.03 -9.83
N HIS A 139 -29.85 -0.31 -10.75
CA HIS A 139 -29.22 0.80 -11.46
C HIS A 139 -28.83 1.97 -10.56
N ARG A 140 -29.68 2.36 -9.58
CA ARG A 140 -29.32 3.40 -8.60
C ARG A 140 -28.12 2.99 -7.74
N MET A 141 -27.98 1.69 -7.43
CA MET A 141 -26.84 1.18 -6.68
C MET A 141 -25.58 0.99 -7.53
N THR A 142 -25.71 0.74 -8.83
CA THR A 142 -24.56 0.46 -9.72
C THR A 142 -24.04 1.67 -10.49
N ALA A 143 -24.84 2.72 -10.66
CA ALA A 143 -24.45 4.03 -11.19
C ALA A 143 -23.50 4.78 -10.24
#